data_AF-A0A934LWJ4-F1
#
_entry.id   AF-A0A934LWJ4-F1
#
_cell.length_a   1.000
_cell.length_b   1.000
_cell.length_c   1.000
_cell.angle_alpha   90.00
_cell.angle_beta   90.00
_cell.angle_gamma   90.00
#
_symmetry.space_group_name_H-M   'P 1'
#
loop_
_entity.id
_entity.type
_entity.pdbx_description
1 polymer ?
#
loop_
_entity_poly.entity_id
_entity_poly.type
_entity_poly.pdbx_seq_one_letter_code
_entity_poly.pdbx_strand_id
1 'polypeptide(L)'
;MAIISFDKDTVIDYAPVYNGNRDSDNPCIVRMKFVPYSKVQHYTRLLAAKTKGVNDHLKVSEAAQFVQKKQFVENVEGVSGYCIEGREATDAEEFYETADSDLIIEIIQAMESTSRLTEGQRKN
;
A
#
# COMPACT_ATOMS: atom_id res chain seq x y z
N MET A 1 14.54 0.18 -25.18
CA MET A 1 13.96 -0.04 -23.83
C MET A 1 14.81 0.73 -22.84
N ALA A 2 14.28 1.77 -22.21
CA ALA A 2 14.99 2.48 -21.15
C ALA A 2 14.85 1.66 -19.86
N ILE A 3 15.97 1.27 -19.25
CA ILE A 3 15.97 0.73 -17.89
C ILE A 3 15.77 1.92 -16.97
N ILE A 4 14.52 2.18 -16.58
CA ILE A 4 14.22 3.13 -15.51
C ILE A 4 14.65 2.44 -14.22
N SER A 5 15.82 2.80 -13.69
CA SER A 5 16.19 2.42 -12.33
C SER A 5 15.33 3.24 -11.37
N PHE A 6 14.27 2.64 -10.84
CA PHE A 6 13.59 3.22 -9.69
C PHE A 6 14.53 3.09 -8.51
N ASP A 7 14.98 4.24 -7.98
CA ASP A 7 15.73 4.25 -6.74
C ASP A 7 14.82 3.71 -5.63
N LYS A 8 15.34 2.87 -4.74
CA LYS A 8 14.53 2.16 -3.73
C LYS A 8 13.86 3.13 -2.74
N ASP A 9 14.37 4.35 -2.68
CA ASP A 9 13.85 5.44 -1.85
C ASP A 9 13.03 6.45 -2.67
N THR A 10 12.72 6.16 -3.93
CA THR A 10 11.83 7.01 -4.72
C THR A 10 10.43 6.93 -4.14
N VAL A 11 10.00 8.07 -3.60
CA VAL A 11 8.65 8.26 -3.11
C VAL A 11 7.77 8.78 -4.23
N ILE A 12 6.59 8.21 -4.37
CA ILE A 12 5.59 8.53 -5.38
C ILE A 12 4.27 8.93 -4.70
N ASP A 13 3.58 9.90 -5.28
CA ASP A 13 2.27 10.34 -4.79
C ASP A 13 1.19 9.64 -5.61
N TYR A 14 0.53 8.62 -5.08
CA TYR A 14 -0.47 7.81 -5.79
C TYR A 14 -1.90 8.19 -5.44
N ALA A 15 -2.75 8.35 -6.45
CA ALA A 15 -4.19 8.51 -6.26
C ALA A 15 -4.92 7.17 -6.51
N PRO A 16 -5.49 6.54 -5.48
CA PRO A 16 -6.32 5.35 -5.63
C PRO A 16 -7.52 5.61 -6.55
N VAL A 17 -7.93 4.61 -7.34
CA VAL A 17 -9.15 4.62 -8.15
C VAL A 17 -10.38 4.40 -7.27
N TYR A 18 -10.19 3.75 -6.11
CA TYR A 18 -11.22 3.45 -5.12
C TYR A 18 -12.31 4.53 -5.02
N ASN A 19 -13.57 4.11 -5.14
CA ASN A 19 -14.75 4.95 -4.97
C ASN A 19 -14.78 6.27 -5.77
N GLY A 20 -14.23 6.27 -7.00
CA GLY A 20 -14.23 7.48 -7.85
C GLY A 20 -13.30 8.59 -7.33
N ASN A 21 -12.36 8.26 -6.44
CA ASN A 21 -11.48 9.21 -5.77
C ASN A 21 -10.71 10.13 -6.73
N ARG A 22 -10.32 9.63 -7.91
CA ARG A 22 -9.59 10.42 -8.92
C ARG A 22 -10.39 11.55 -9.54
N ASP A 23 -11.71 11.46 -9.49
CA ASP A 23 -12.63 12.46 -10.03
C ASP A 23 -13.15 13.42 -8.94
N SER A 24 -12.71 13.25 -7.69
CA SER A 24 -13.04 14.12 -6.55
C SER A 24 -12.30 15.46 -6.62
N ASP A 25 -12.96 16.54 -6.16
CA ASP A 25 -12.33 17.86 -6.02
C ASP A 25 -11.18 17.87 -5.01
N ASN A 26 -11.19 16.93 -4.06
CA ASN A 26 -10.11 16.69 -3.11
C ASN A 26 -9.78 15.19 -3.09
N PRO A 27 -8.92 14.71 -4.00
CA PRO A 27 -8.58 13.29 -4.08
C PRO A 27 -7.69 12.89 -2.90
N CYS A 28 -7.94 11.70 -2.36
CA CYS A 28 -7.01 10.99 -1.51
C CYS A 28 -5.73 10.69 -2.30
N ILE A 29 -4.61 11.16 -1.78
CA ILE A 29 -3.27 10.93 -2.30
C ILE A 29 -2.49 10.19 -1.23
N VAL A 30 -1.90 9.07 -1.63
CA VAL A 30 -1.08 8.21 -0.79
C VAL A 30 0.36 8.32 -1.26
N ARG A 31 1.20 8.90 -0.42
CA ARG A 31 2.61 9.01 -0.66
C ARG A 31 3.29 7.70 -0.26
N MET A 32 3.83 6.97 -1.21
CA MET A 32 4.38 5.63 -0.98
C MET A 32 5.68 5.36 -1.71
N LYS A 33 6.40 4.34 -1.26
CA LYS A 33 7.61 3.82 -1.88
C LYS A 33 7.27 2.64 -2.78
N PHE A 34 7.99 2.53 -3.89
CA PHE A 34 7.95 1.32 -4.70
C PHE A 34 8.51 0.14 -3.91
N VAL A 35 7.77 -0.97 -3.88
CA VAL A 35 8.20 -2.21 -3.22
C VAL A 35 8.76 -3.16 -4.29
N PRO A 36 10.09 -3.31 -4.37
CA PRO A 36 10.67 -4.20 -5.37
C PRO A 36 10.31 -5.65 -5.05
N TYR A 37 10.28 -6.48 -6.10
CA TYR A 37 9.94 -7.90 -6.00
C TYR A 37 10.71 -8.66 -4.91
N SER A 38 11.98 -8.31 -4.66
CA SER A 38 12.76 -8.91 -3.57
C SER A 38 12.21 -8.61 -2.17
N LYS A 39 11.65 -7.42 -1.97
CA LYS A 39 11.00 -7.01 -0.72
C LYS A 39 9.61 -7.65 -0.59
N VAL A 40 8.87 -7.78 -1.69
CA VAL A 40 7.63 -8.60 -1.72
C VAL A 40 7.89 -10.04 -1.29
N GLN A 41 8.92 -10.68 -1.85
CA GLN A 41 9.33 -12.03 -1.44
C GLN A 41 9.72 -12.11 0.04
N HIS A 42 10.31 -11.05 0.60
CA HIS A 42 10.61 -11.00 2.03
C HIS A 42 9.34 -11.09 2.88
N TYR A 43 8.30 -10.31 2.56
CA TYR A 43 7.02 -10.37 3.25
C TYR A 43 6.33 -11.74 3.08
N THR A 44 6.36 -12.33 1.89
CA THR A 44 5.84 -13.69 1.66
C THR A 44 6.55 -14.74 2.53
N ARG A 45 7.89 -14.66 2.64
CA ARG A 45 8.66 -15.57 3.50
C ARG A 45 8.37 -15.34 4.98
N LEU A 46 8.20 -14.09 5.39
CA LEU A 46 7.84 -13.73 6.76
C LEU A 46 6.47 -14.31 7.14
N LEU A 47 5.49 -14.23 6.23
CA LEU A 47 4.17 -14.84 6.41
C LEU A 47 4.29 -16.36 6.54
N ALA A 48 4.98 -17.02 5.60
CA ALA A 48 5.18 -18.47 5.63
C ALA A 48 5.89 -18.94 6.91
N ALA A 49 6.84 -18.16 7.42
CA ALA A 49 7.53 -18.46 8.69
C ALA A 49 6.58 -18.35 9.89
N LYS A 50 5.69 -17.35 9.92
CA LYS A 50 4.69 -17.16 10.99
C LYS A 50 3.58 -18.19 10.97
N THR A 51 3.21 -18.71 9.80
CA THR A 51 2.13 -19.69 9.64
C THR A 51 2.63 -21.14 9.62
N LYS A 52 3.95 -21.36 9.65
CA LYS A 52 4.55 -22.70 9.62
C LYS A 52 4.07 -23.54 10.80
N GLY A 53 3.36 -24.63 10.50
CA GLY A 53 2.84 -25.55 11.52
C GLY A 53 1.60 -25.03 12.26
N VAL A 54 1.01 -23.92 11.82
CA VAL A 54 -0.25 -23.40 12.35
C VAL A 54 -1.40 -23.94 11.50
N ASN A 55 -2.24 -24.78 12.09
CA ASN A 55 -3.44 -25.33 11.44
C ASN A 55 -4.71 -24.53 11.75
N ASP A 56 -4.61 -23.54 12.63
CA ASP A 56 -5.71 -22.67 13.03
C ASP A 56 -5.88 -21.52 12.04
N HIS A 57 -7.00 -21.52 11.32
CA HIS A 57 -7.32 -20.51 10.31
C HIS A 57 -7.35 -19.08 10.86
N LEU A 58 -7.78 -18.89 12.12
CA LEU A 58 -7.83 -17.56 12.73
C LEU A 58 -6.42 -17.01 12.94
N LYS A 59 -5.52 -17.83 13.47
CA LYS A 59 -4.11 -17.45 13.67
C LYS A 59 -3.37 -17.20 12.36
N VAL A 60 -3.73 -17.95 11.30
CA VAL A 60 -3.19 -17.70 9.95
C VAL A 60 -3.67 -16.34 9.43
N SER A 61 -4.94 -16.00 9.64
CA SER A 61 -5.50 -14.71 9.25
C SER A 61 -4.85 -13.54 10.00
N GLU A 62 -4.68 -13.66 11.32
CA GLU A 62 -3.99 -12.65 12.14
C GLU A 62 -2.54 -12.44 11.69
N ALA A 63 -1.83 -13.53 11.37
CA ALA A 63 -0.47 -13.46 10.85
C ALA A 63 -0.42 -12.77 9.46
N ALA A 64 -1.41 -13.03 8.60
CA ALA A 64 -1.53 -12.37 7.31
C ALA A 64 -1.77 -10.87 7.47
N GLN A 65 -2.73 -10.48 8.31
CA GLN A 65 -3.03 -9.08 8.59
C GLN A 65 -1.84 -8.35 9.21
N PHE A 66 -1.09 -9.00 10.10
CA PHE A 66 0.13 -8.42 10.67
C PHE A 66 1.19 -8.14 9.60
N VAL A 67 1.43 -9.09 8.69
CA VAL A 67 2.43 -8.91 7.61
C VAL A 67 1.97 -7.86 6.62
N GLN A 68 0.68 -7.83 6.29
CA GLN A 68 0.07 -6.82 5.42
C GLN A 68 0.18 -5.41 6.01
N LYS A 69 -0.19 -5.23 7.29
CA LYS A 69 -0.04 -3.96 8.02
C LYS A 69 1.42 -3.50 8.01
N LYS A 70 2.34 -4.43 8.28
CA LYS A 70 3.78 -4.14 8.26
C LYS A 70 4.25 -3.69 6.88
N GLN A 71 3.85 -4.40 5.82
CA GLN A 71 4.16 -4.01 4.44
C GLN A 71 3.59 -2.62 4.11
N PHE A 72 2.38 -2.31 4.56
CA PHE A 72 1.76 -1.02 4.30
C PHE A 72 2.49 0.12 5.01
N VAL A 73 2.61 0.04 6.34
CA VAL A 73 3.17 1.11 7.19
C VAL A 73 4.65 1.37 6.87
N GLU A 74 5.42 0.34 6.52
CA GLU A 74 6.84 0.53 6.16
C GLU A 74 7.05 1.21 4.79
N ASN A 75 6.03 1.27 3.94
CA ASN A 75 6.16 1.76 2.58
C ASN A 75 5.22 2.93 2.25
N VAL A 76 4.29 3.32 3.13
CA VAL A 76 3.55 4.57 3.05
C VAL A 76 4.23 5.62 3.92
N GLU A 77 4.60 6.75 3.31
CA GLU A 77 5.21 7.88 4.00
C GLU A 77 4.15 8.86 4.53
N GLY A 78 2.98 8.91 3.90
CA GLY A 78 1.90 9.78 4.35
C GLY A 78 0.67 9.69 3.46
N VAL A 79 -0.42 10.22 3.97
CA VAL A 79 -1.72 10.28 3.30
C VAL A 79 -2.23 11.72 3.36
N SER A 80 -2.89 12.17 2.30
CA SER A 80 -3.58 13.44 2.26
C SER A 80 -4.94 13.28 1.58
N GLY A 81 -5.92 14.09 1.98
CA GLY A 81 -7.28 14.08 1.42
C GLY A 81 -8.16 12.93 1.91
N TYR A 82 -7.67 12.08 2.82
CA TYR A 82 -8.50 11.05 3.47
C TYR A 82 -9.01 11.55 4.82
N CYS A 83 -10.33 11.66 4.98
CA CYS A 83 -10.95 12.15 6.20
C CYS A 83 -11.69 11.04 6.96
N ILE A 84 -11.37 10.89 8.24
CA ILE A 84 -12.02 9.99 9.19
C ILE A 84 -12.81 10.86 10.16
N GLU A 85 -14.13 10.70 10.24
CA GLU A 85 -14.96 11.41 11.23
C GLU A 85 -14.74 12.94 11.29
N GLY A 86 -14.38 13.56 10.17
CA GLY A 86 -14.14 15.00 10.07
C GLY A 86 -12.71 15.47 10.38
N ARG A 87 -11.76 14.55 10.61
CA ARG A 87 -10.32 14.85 10.69
C ARG A 87 -9.55 14.12 9.58
N GLU A 88 -8.47 14.73 9.11
CA GLU A 88 -7.63 14.13 8.08
C GLU A 88 -6.68 13.09 8.68
N ALA A 89 -6.61 11.91 8.07
CA ALA A 89 -5.63 10.89 8.37
C ALA A 89 -4.33 11.22 7.64
N THR A 90 -3.30 11.58 8.39
CA THR A 90 -1.98 11.89 7.83
C THR A 90 -1.00 10.74 8.00
N ASP A 91 -1.24 9.89 9.00
CA ASP A 91 -0.40 8.78 9.37
C ASP A 91 -0.81 7.47 8.68
N ALA A 92 0.19 6.67 8.30
CA ALA A 92 0.01 5.42 7.58
C ALA A 92 -0.64 4.32 8.43
N GLU A 93 -0.33 4.26 9.73
CA GLU A 93 -0.91 3.28 10.64
C GLU A 93 -2.38 3.61 10.89
N GLU A 94 -2.69 4.88 11.15
CA GLU A 94 -4.06 5.33 11.32
C GLU A 94 -4.91 5.09 10.07
N PHE A 95 -4.37 5.38 8.90
CA PHE A 95 -5.06 5.15 7.63
C PHE A 95 -5.31 3.65 7.39
N TYR A 96 -4.35 2.78 7.69
CA TYR A 96 -4.51 1.33 7.55
C TYR A 96 -5.64 0.76 8.43
N GLU A 97 -5.80 1.29 9.64
CA GLU A 97 -6.80 0.79 10.60
C GLU A 97 -8.21 1.27 10.32
N THR A 98 -8.35 2.39 9.60
CA THR A 98 -9.63 3.09 9.41
C THR A 98 -10.14 3.04 7.97
N ALA A 99 -9.28 2.75 7.01
CA ALA A 99 -9.65 2.59 5.61
C ALA A 99 -10.29 1.24 5.31
N ASP A 100 -11.12 1.22 4.27
CA ASP A 100 -11.69 0.01 3.75
C ASP A 100 -10.61 -0.95 3.23
N SER A 101 -10.81 -2.25 3.44
CA SER A 101 -9.84 -3.28 3.06
C SER A 101 -9.53 -3.26 1.56
N ASP A 102 -10.50 -2.93 0.72
CA ASP A 102 -10.32 -2.84 -0.74
C ASP A 102 -9.37 -1.70 -1.14
N LEU A 103 -9.44 -0.56 -0.46
CA LEU A 103 -8.54 0.57 -0.67
C LEU A 103 -7.10 0.19 -0.27
N ILE A 104 -6.93 -0.47 0.87
CA ILE A 104 -5.63 -0.95 1.32
C ILE A 104 -5.04 -1.98 0.34
N ILE A 105 -5.85 -2.90 -0.16
CA ILE A 105 -5.43 -3.88 -1.17
C ILE A 105 -5.00 -3.18 -2.46
N GLU A 106 -5.76 -2.20 -2.94
CA GLU A 106 -5.40 -1.43 -4.14
C GLU A 106 -4.02 -0.78 -4.00
N ILE A 107 -3.76 -0.13 -2.87
CA ILE A 107 -2.51 0.57 -2.60
C ILE A 107 -1.34 -0.43 -2.55
N ILE A 108 -1.49 -1.56 -1.85
CA ILE A 108 -0.45 -2.59 -1.80
C ILE A 108 -0.15 -3.13 -3.19
N GLN A 109 -1.18 -3.41 -4.00
CA GLN A 109 -0.96 -3.83 -5.39
C GLN A 109 -0.25 -2.76 -6.23
N ALA A 110 -0.54 -1.48 -5.99
CA ALA A 110 0.14 -0.38 -6.66
C ALA A 110 1.61 -0.26 -6.24
N MET A 111 1.96 -0.52 -4.97
CA MET A 111 3.35 -0.59 -4.50
C MET A 111 4.15 -1.70 -5.17
N GLU A 112 3.52 -2.85 -5.38
CA GLU A 112 4.17 -4.05 -5.93
C GLU A 112 4.25 -4.03 -7.46
N SER A 113 3.34 -3.30 -8.12
CA SER A 113 3.21 -3.31 -9.57
C SER A 113 4.17 -2.34 -10.25
N THR A 114 5.34 -2.84 -10.67
CA THR A 114 6.35 -2.10 -11.46
C THR A 114 5.79 -1.42 -12.71
N SER A 115 4.70 -1.96 -13.29
CA SER A 115 4.05 -1.47 -14.51
C SER A 115 2.97 -0.40 -14.30
N ARG A 116 2.39 -0.28 -13.10
CA ARG A 116 1.29 0.68 -12.83
C ARG A 116 1.81 2.09 -12.54
N LEU A 117 3.10 2.19 -12.20
CA LEU A 117 3.78 3.46 -11.93
C LEU A 117 4.18 4.22 -13.19
N THR A 118 4.30 3.54 -14.34
CA THR A 118 4.76 4.16 -15.60
C THR A 118 3.64 4.77 -16.44
N GLU A 119 2.40 4.28 -16.36
CA GLU A 119 1.31 4.73 -17.25
C GLU A 119 0.28 5.66 -16.58
N GLY A 120 0.15 5.61 -15.25
CA GLY A 120 -0.97 6.26 -14.55
C GLY A 120 -0.72 7.63 -13.93
N GLN A 121 0.52 8.13 -13.89
CA GLN A 121 0.88 9.34 -13.12
C GLN A 121 1.57 10.44 -13.92
N ARG A 122 1.49 10.36 -15.26
CA ARG A 122 1.74 11.51 -16.14
C ARG A 122 0.40 12.02 -16.65
N LYS A 123 -0.31 12.79 -15.84
CA LYS A 123 -1.30 13.73 -16.35
C LYS A 123 -1.00 15.12 -15.76
N ASN A 124 -0.35 15.91 -16.63
CA ASN A 124 -0.09 17.36 -16.62
C ASN A 124 0.67 17.95 -15.44
#